data_AF-A0A9W9V2A0-F1
#
_entry.id   AF-A0A9W9V2A0-F1
#
_cell.length_a   1.000
_cell.length_b   1.000
_cell.length_c   1.000
_cell.angle_alpha   90.00
_cell.angle_beta   90.00
_cell.angle_gamma   90.00
#
_symmetry.space_group_name_H-M   'P 1'
#
loop_
_entity.id
_entity.type
_entity.pdbx_description
1 polymer ?
#
loop_
_entity_poly.entity_id
_entity_poly.type
_entity_poly.pdbx_seq_one_letter_code
_entity_poly.pdbx_strand_id
1 'polypeptide(L)' 'MQGPAIVEEHELRRLESLALNGREIKNVAAIAHALAEADVNQVNYKYLKLAAESNKKFAKEFGRERLTDGMYV' A
#
# COMPACT_ATOMS: atom_id res chain seq x y z
N MET A 1 21.44 2.46 0.54
CA MET A 1 20.09 2.91 0.92
C MET A 1 19.77 4.16 0.13
N GLN A 2 18.65 4.18 -0.58
CA GLN A 2 18.07 5.41 -1.14
C GLN A 2 17.79 6.38 0.02
N GLY A 3 17.96 7.68 -0.20
CA GLY A 3 17.77 8.71 0.82
C GLY A 3 16.35 8.71 1.44
N PRO A 4 16.08 9.60 2.41
CA PRO A 4 14.74 9.70 3.02
C PRO A 4 13.65 9.89 1.97
N ALA A 5 12.44 9.44 2.28
CA ALA A 5 11.30 9.60 1.39
C ALA A 5 11.07 11.09 1.08
N ILE A 6 10.86 11.40 -0.19
CA ILE A 6 10.51 12.72 -0.70
C ILE A 6 9.00 12.75 -0.98
N VAL A 7 8.24 12.88 0.10
CA VAL A 7 6.77 12.97 0.06
C VAL A 7 6.34 14.17 0.88
N GLU A 8 5.55 15.05 0.28
CA GLU A 8 5.03 16.21 0.99
C GLU A 8 3.81 15.85 1.86
N GLU A 9 3.58 16.62 2.93
CA GLU A 9 2.45 16.39 3.83
C GLU A 9 1.11 16.39 3.09
N HIS A 10 0.94 17.31 2.13
CA HIS A 10 -0.29 17.40 1.35
C HIS A 10 -0.51 16.16 0.47
N GLU A 11 0.56 15.48 0.04
CA GLU A 11 0.50 14.22 -0.70
C GLU A 11 0.11 13.06 0.21
N LEU A 12 0.62 13.04 1.45
CA LEU A 12 0.21 12.07 2.48
C LEU A 12 -1.28 12.20 2.80
N ARG A 13 -1.79 13.43 2.94
CA ARG A 13 -3.23 13.68 3.18
C ARG A 13 -4.12 13.13 2.07
N ARG A 14 -3.64 13.02 0.83
CA ARG A 14 -4.42 12.38 -0.24
C ARG A 14 -4.67 10.89 0.01
N LEU A 15 -3.81 10.23 0.79
CA LEU A 15 -3.98 8.83 1.17
C LEU A 15 -5.08 8.65 2.23
N GLU A 16 -5.43 9.69 2.99
CA GLU A 16 -6.54 9.65 3.96
C GLU A 16 -7.88 9.33 3.26
N SER A 17 -8.04 9.76 2.00
CA SER A 17 -9.23 9.46 1.19
C SER A 17 -9.43 7.97 0.87
N LEU A 18 -8.39 7.14 1.06
CA LEU A 18 -8.40 5.71 0.71
C LEU A 18 -8.95 4.81 1.84
N ALA A 19 -9.34 5.39 2.98
CA ALA A 19 -9.91 4.68 4.13
C ALA A 19 -9.08 3.46 4.59
N LEU A 20 -7.75 3.60 4.58
CA LEU A 20 -6.81 2.52 4.92
C LEU A 20 -6.77 2.24 6.42
N ASN A 21 -6.78 0.97 6.80
CA ASN A 21 -6.52 0.57 8.18
C ASN A 21 -5.01 0.46 8.48
N GLY A 22 -4.66 0.28 9.76
CA GLY A 22 -3.26 0.24 10.20
C GLY A 22 -2.40 -0.86 9.56
N ARG A 23 -3.01 -1.99 9.14
CA ARG A 23 -2.30 -3.05 8.40
C ARG A 23 -2.04 -2.61 6.96
N GLU A 24 -3.04 -2.03 6.32
CA GLU A 24 -2.94 -1.55 4.93
C GLU A 24 -1.92 -0.42 4.80
N ILE A 25 -1.84 0.50 5.77
CA ILE A 25 -0.81 1.56 5.80
C ILE A 25 0.60 0.96 5.81
N LYS A 26 0.84 -0.07 6.65
CA LYS A 26 2.14 -0.75 6.71
C LYS A 26 2.47 -1.45 5.39
N ASN A 27 1.49 -2.13 4.79
CA ASN A 27 1.67 -2.81 3.51
C ASN A 27 1.98 -1.80 2.39
N VAL A 28 1.25 -0.69 2.34
CA VAL A 28 1.47 0.38 1.35
C VAL A 28 2.87 0.96 1.50
N ALA A 29 3.32 1.24 2.72
CA ALA A 29 4.67 1.74 2.96
C ALA A 29 5.75 0.73 2.52
N ALA A 30 5.58 -0.55 2.84
CA ALA A 30 6.53 -1.61 2.47
C ALA A 30 6.60 -1.81 0.93
N ILE A 31 5.45 -1.86 0.26
CA ILE A 31 5.38 -2.01 -1.20
C ILE A 31 5.96 -0.77 -1.89
N ALA A 32 5.63 0.43 -1.43
CA ALA A 32 6.16 1.67 -1.99
C ALA A 32 7.69 1.72 -1.87
N HIS A 33 8.24 1.25 -0.75
CA HIS A 33 9.68 1.15 -0.57
C HIS A 33 10.33 0.16 -1.55
N ALA A 34 9.78 -1.04 -1.68
CA ALA A 34 10.28 -2.05 -2.60
C ALA A 34 10.23 -1.59 -4.07
N LEU A 35 9.15 -0.90 -4.47
CA LEU A 35 9.02 -0.34 -5.82
C LEU A 35 10.06 0.76 -6.08
N ALA A 36 10.28 1.65 -5.12
CA ALA A 36 11.27 2.71 -5.25
C ALA A 36 12.71 2.14 -5.31
N GLU A 37 13.00 1.13 -4.49
CA GLU A 37 14.30 0.44 -4.50
C GLU A 37 14.58 -0.26 -5.84
N ALA A 38 13.59 -0.94 -6.41
CA ALA A 38 13.69 -1.58 -7.71
C ALA A 38 13.98 -0.56 -8.84
N ASP A 39 13.40 0.64 -8.74
CA ASP A 39 13.62 1.74 -9.68
C ASP A 39 14.89 2.57 -9.37
N VAL A 40 15.66 2.18 -8.35
CA VAL A 40 16.84 2.94 -7.86
C VAL A 40 16.46 4.40 -7.59
N ASN A 41 15.30 4.61 -6.96
CA ASN A 41 14.74 5.92 -6.66
C ASN A 41 14.29 6.03 -5.18
N GLN A 42 14.09 7.26 -4.72
CA GLN A 42 13.53 7.53 -3.40
C GLN A 42 12.02 7.33 -3.42
N VAL A 43 11.46 6.95 -2.27
CA VAL A 43 10.00 6.86 -2.12
C VAL A 43 9.41 8.25 -2.32
N ASN A 44 8.45 8.35 -3.23
CA ASN A 44 7.68 9.55 -3.52
C ASN A 44 6.19 9.18 -3.65
N TYR A 45 5.33 10.16 -3.88
CA TYR A 45 3.88 9.94 -3.96
C TYR A 45 3.47 8.95 -5.08
N LYS A 46 4.21 8.86 -6.19
CA LYS A 46 3.93 7.89 -7.26
C LYS A 46 4.01 6.46 -6.73
N TYR A 47 5.05 6.14 -5.96
CA TYR A 47 5.22 4.80 -5.38
C TYR A 47 4.17 4.50 -4.31
N LEU A 48 3.80 5.47 -3.49
CA LEU A 48 2.71 5.33 -2.51
C LEU A 48 1.36 5.07 -3.18
N LYS A 49 1.05 5.79 -4.26
CA LYS A 49 -0.17 5.60 -5.03
C LYS A 49 -0.22 4.21 -5.68
N LEU A 50 0.86 3.80 -6.35
CA LEU A 50 0.97 2.46 -6.95
C LEU A 50 0.84 1.35 -5.91
N ALA A 51 1.45 1.53 -4.74
CA ALA A 51 1.35 0.59 -3.64
C ALA A 51 -0.09 0.46 -3.10
N ALA A 52 -0.80 1.59 -2.94
CA ALA A 52 -2.18 1.58 -2.50
C ALA A 52 -3.13 0.91 -3.51
N GLU A 53 -2.96 1.19 -4.80
CA GLU A 53 -3.71 0.52 -5.87
C GLU A 53 -3.43 -0.98 -5.91
N SER A 54 -2.16 -1.37 -5.79
CA SER A 54 -1.74 -2.77 -5.75
C SER A 54 -2.28 -3.50 -4.53
N ASN A 55 -2.26 -2.88 -3.34
CA ASN A 55 -2.79 -3.46 -2.11
C ASN A 55 -4.31 -3.67 -2.20
N LYS A 56 -5.06 -2.72 -2.79
CA LYS A 56 -6.51 -2.86 -3.03
C LYS A 56 -6.81 -3.99 -4.01
N LYS A 57 -6.05 -4.10 -5.10
CA LYS A 57 -6.19 -5.18 -6.09
C LYS A 57 -5.88 -6.53 -5.45
N PHE A 58 -4.80 -6.63 -4.68
CA PHE A 58 -4.43 -7.83 -3.95
C PHE A 58 -5.52 -8.24 -2.95
N ALA A 59 -6.06 -7.31 -2.16
CA ALA A 59 -7.15 -7.60 -1.24
C ALA A 59 -8.42 -8.09 -1.97
N LYS A 60 -8.72 -7.57 -3.17
CA LYS A 60 -9.84 -8.05 -3.99
C LYS A 60 -9.62 -9.46 -4.54
N GLU A 61 -8.40 -9.75 -4.99
CA GLU A 61 -8.04 -11.03 -5.62
C GLU A 61 -7.82 -12.15 -4.60
N PHE A 62 -7.16 -11.85 -3.48
CA PHE A 62 -6.72 -12.83 -2.48
C PHE A 62 -7.42 -12.68 -1.12
N GLY A 63 -8.15 -11.59 -0.87
CA GLY A 63 -8.85 -11.36 0.40
C GLY A 63 -10.22 -12.02 0.49
N ARG A 64 -10.74 -12.59 -0.60
CA ARG A 64 -12.03 -13.31 -0.62
C ARG A 64 -11.95 -14.75 -0.09
N GLU A 65 -10.76 -15.32 0.09
CA GLU A 65 -10.61 -16.73 0.51
C GLU A 65 -10.89 -17.02 1.99
N ARG A 66 -11.30 -16.05 2.82
CA ARG A 66 -11.53 -16.29 4.26
C ARG A 66 -12.92 -15.96 4.81
N LEU A 67 -13.94 -15.84 3.95
CA LEU A 67 -15.31 -15.57 4.43
C LEU A 67 -16.34 -16.69 4.17
N THR A 68 -15.98 -17.82 3.55
CA THR A 68 -16.99 -18.84 3.20
C THR A 68 -16.68 -20.30 3.57
N ASP A 69 -15.66 -20.62 4.37
CA ASP A 69 -15.41 -22.03 4.74
C ASP A 69 -15.36 -22.30 6.26
N GLY A 70 -16.13 -21.50 7.01
CA GLY A 70 -16.28 -21.63 8.46
C GLY A 70 -17.72 -21.84 8.93
N MET A 71 -18.68 -22.11 8.04
CA MET A 71 -19.98 -22.65 8.45
C MET A 71 -19.91 -24.17 8.41
N TYR A 72 -19.37 -24.76 9.48
CA TYR A 72 -19.73 -26.12 9.83
C TYR A 72 -20.95 -26.04 10.76
N VAL A 73 -22.03 -26.63 10.23
CA VAL A 73 -23.36 -27.00 10.74
C VAL A 73 -23.57 -26.94 12.25
#